data_AF-A0A8J4YQL9-F1
#
_entry.id   AF-A0A8J4YQL9-F1
#
_cell.length_a   1.000
_cell.length_b   1.000
_cell.length_c   1.000
_cell.angle_alpha   90.00
_cell.angle_beta   90.00
_cell.angle_gamma   90.00
#
_symmetry.space_group_name_H-M   'P 1'
#
loop_
_entity.id
_entity.type
_entity.pdbx_description
1 polymer ?
#
loop_
_entity_poly.entity_id
_entity_poly.type
_entity_poly.pdbx_seq_one_letter_code
_entity_poly.pdbx_strand_id
1 'polypeptide(L)'
;MRFRCAHVPSGNGVVERCHRSIKVIAARKGCSVAEAVYLYNLMPKDDCTTSTAPANMLYRYTVRIRGEDCNETTEEVNNTYRVGEEVWVRPHDARCDRRYGRGVVTRELSDQAVEINGVPRHVRDLRHRSLSLASHEGSDVTDEECDELYIRLPTQNPAGDEADPDSGDVPPREQLRRSTRERKPRVCTYCD
;
A
#
# COMPACT_ATOMS: atom_id res chain seq x y z
N MET A 1 -23.29 -37.91 9.85
CA MET A 1 -22.45 -36.79 9.37
C MET A 1 -22.42 -36.83 7.84
N ARG A 2 -22.53 -35.69 7.15
CA ARG A 2 -22.36 -35.62 5.69
C ARG A 2 -20.95 -35.12 5.39
N PHE A 3 -20.17 -35.91 4.66
CA PHE A 3 -18.85 -35.52 4.19
C PHE A 3 -18.98 -34.60 2.97
N ARG A 4 -18.02 -33.69 2.80
CA ARG A 4 -17.96 -32.79 1.64
C ARG A 4 -17.44 -33.54 0.42
N CYS A 5 -17.78 -33.03 -0.76
CA CYS A 5 -17.33 -33.58 -2.03
C CYS A 5 -15.81 -33.64 -2.10
N ALA A 6 -15.27 -34.74 -2.64
CA ALA A 6 -13.84 -34.91 -2.86
C ALA A 6 -13.30 -33.80 -3.76
N HIS A 7 -12.07 -33.34 -3.49
CA HIS A 7 -11.32 -32.37 -4.30
C HIS A 7 -11.94 -30.97 -4.43
N VAL A 8 -12.96 -30.62 -3.64
CA VAL A 8 -13.58 -29.28 -3.63
C VAL A 8 -13.25 -28.55 -2.32
N PRO A 9 -12.15 -27.76 -2.27
CA PRO A 9 -11.70 -27.11 -1.04
C PRO A 9 -12.65 -26.01 -0.56
N SER A 10 -13.48 -25.46 -1.44
CA SER A 10 -14.47 -24.43 -1.09
C SER A 10 -15.49 -24.93 -0.05
N GLY A 11 -15.75 -26.24 0.00
CA GLY A 11 -16.63 -26.86 0.99
C GLY A 11 -16.14 -26.73 2.45
N ASN A 12 -14.83 -26.53 2.64
CA ASN A 12 -14.17 -26.35 3.93
C ASN A 12 -13.53 -24.96 4.08
N GLY A 13 -14.06 -23.95 3.36
CA GLY A 13 -13.42 -22.64 3.25
C GLY A 13 -13.15 -21.93 4.58
N VAL A 14 -13.90 -22.21 5.65
CA VAL A 14 -13.62 -21.68 6.99
C VAL A 14 -12.27 -22.19 7.50
N VAL A 15 -12.09 -23.51 7.47
CA VAL A 15 -10.85 -24.18 7.90
C VAL A 15 -9.68 -23.73 7.03
N GLU A 16 -9.88 -23.65 5.71
CA GLU A 16 -8.81 -23.20 4.80
C GLU A 16 -8.36 -21.76 5.06
N ARG A 17 -9.30 -20.86 5.38
CA ARG A 17 -8.94 -19.49 5.79
C ARG A 17 -8.21 -19.49 7.14
N CYS A 18 -8.63 -20.31 8.11
CA CYS A 18 -7.92 -20.46 9.38
C CYS A 18 -6.47 -20.95 9.16
N HIS A 19 -6.28 -21.97 8.31
CA HIS A 19 -4.95 -22.46 7.96
C HIS A 19 -4.07 -21.35 7.37
N ARG A 20 -4.61 -20.52 6.46
CA ARG A 20 -3.88 -19.38 5.90
C ARG A 20 -3.45 -18.40 7.00
N SER A 21 -4.37 -18.01 7.89
CA SER A 21 -4.06 -17.08 8.98
C SER A 21 -2.98 -17.61 9.93
N ILE A 22 -3.11 -18.86 10.38
CA ILE A 22 -2.15 -19.47 11.30
C ILE A 22 -0.76 -19.56 10.66
N LYS A 23 -0.67 -19.97 9.39
CA LYS A 23 0.61 -20.02 8.65
C LYS A 23 1.25 -18.63 8.53
N VAL A 24 0.44 -17.60 8.28
CA VAL A 24 0.92 -16.21 8.20
C VAL A 24 1.46 -15.73 9.55
N ILE A 25 0.77 -16.03 10.65
CA ILE A 25 1.21 -15.66 12.01
C ILE A 25 2.55 -16.33 12.32
N ALA A 26 2.65 -17.64 12.12
CA ALA A 26 3.87 -18.41 12.38
C ALA A 26 5.06 -17.85 11.58
N ALA A 27 4.88 -17.57 10.29
CA ALA A 27 5.94 -17.05 9.43
C ALA A 27 6.36 -15.62 9.79
N ARG A 28 5.42 -14.74 10.18
CA ARG A 28 5.71 -13.34 10.53
C ARG A 28 6.34 -13.18 11.91
N LYS A 29 5.87 -13.95 12.89
CA LYS A 29 6.34 -13.89 14.29
C LYS A 29 7.52 -14.82 14.55
N GLY A 30 7.85 -15.72 13.61
CA GLY A 30 8.91 -16.72 13.80
C GLY A 30 8.60 -17.70 14.93
N CYS A 31 7.33 -17.97 15.22
CA CYS A 31 6.89 -18.80 16.33
C CYS A 31 6.46 -20.21 15.88
N SER A 32 6.33 -21.12 16.84
CA SER A 32 5.80 -22.46 16.59
C SER A 32 4.34 -22.43 16.16
N VAL A 33 3.86 -23.50 15.52
CA VAL A 33 2.45 -23.61 15.13
C VAL A 33 1.51 -23.54 16.34
N ALA A 34 1.91 -24.11 17.47
CA ALA A 34 1.13 -24.06 18.71
C ALA A 34 0.97 -22.63 19.23
N GLU A 35 2.05 -21.85 19.23
CA GLU A 35 2.01 -20.44 19.61
C GLU A 35 1.20 -19.61 18.62
N ALA A 36 1.32 -19.87 17.32
CA ALA A 36 0.51 -19.18 16.31
C ALA A 36 -0.99 -19.45 16.48
N VAL A 37 -1.38 -20.67 16.86
CA VAL A 37 -2.77 -21.02 17.17
C VAL A 37 -3.24 -20.32 18.45
N TYR A 38 -2.39 -20.29 19.48
CA TYR A 38 -2.67 -19.57 20.73
C TYR A 38 -2.93 -18.08 20.46
N LEU A 39 -2.05 -17.42 19.69
CA LEU A 39 -2.21 -16.02 19.29
C LEU A 39 -3.49 -15.81 18.46
N TYR A 40 -3.77 -16.68 17.49
CA TYR A 40 -4.99 -16.59 16.68
C TYR A 40 -6.27 -16.60 17.51
N ASN A 41 -6.32 -17.38 18.59
CA ASN A 41 -7.51 -17.49 19.44
C ASN A 41 -7.69 -16.30 20.38
N LEU A 42 -6.61 -15.59 20.72
CA LEU A 42 -6.62 -14.50 21.72
C LEU A 42 -6.58 -13.12 21.10
N MET A 43 -5.97 -12.97 19.91
CA MET A 43 -5.90 -11.69 19.24
C MET A 43 -7.29 -11.32 18.69
N PRO A 44 -7.79 -10.12 18.99
CA PRO A 44 -8.97 -9.61 18.30
C PRO A 44 -8.66 -9.47 16.81
N LYS A 45 -9.72 -9.56 16.00
CA LYS A 45 -9.64 -9.29 14.57
C LYS A 45 -9.35 -7.79 14.36
N ASP A 46 -8.64 -7.44 13.28
CA ASP A 46 -8.16 -6.06 13.01
C ASP A 46 -9.16 -4.95 13.41
N ASP A 47 -8.65 -3.87 14.00
CA ASP A 47 -9.38 -2.69 14.53
C ASP A 47 -10.48 -2.99 15.57
N CYS A 48 -10.65 -4.26 15.99
CA CYS A 48 -11.69 -4.66 16.92
C CYS A 48 -11.20 -4.70 18.36
N THR A 49 -12.11 -4.42 19.28
CA THR A 49 -11.94 -4.61 20.72
C THR A 49 -11.56 -6.06 21.04
N THR A 50 -10.79 -6.25 22.11
CA THR A 50 -10.38 -7.56 22.65
C THR A 50 -11.53 -8.57 22.78
N SER A 51 -12.77 -8.09 22.96
CA SER A 51 -14.00 -8.90 23.00
C SER A 51 -14.30 -9.70 21.73
N THR A 52 -13.76 -9.32 20.57
CA THR A 52 -14.00 -9.97 19.27
C THR A 52 -13.07 -11.17 19.02
N ALA A 53 -12.12 -11.45 19.92
CA ALA A 53 -11.24 -12.61 19.80
C ALA A 53 -12.03 -13.93 19.77
N PRO A 54 -11.61 -14.93 18.97
CA PRO A 54 -12.32 -16.21 18.87
C PRO A 54 -12.56 -16.92 20.22
N ALA A 55 -11.62 -16.81 21.16
CA ALA A 55 -11.75 -17.39 22.50
C ALA A 55 -12.92 -16.78 23.29
N ASN A 56 -13.20 -15.48 23.12
CA ASN A 56 -14.25 -14.78 23.85
C ASN A 56 -15.65 -15.12 23.36
N MET A 57 -15.80 -15.69 22.15
CA MET A 57 -17.06 -16.31 21.73
C MET A 57 -17.33 -17.63 22.45
N LEU A 58 -16.30 -18.34 22.90
CA LEU A 58 -16.43 -19.66 23.51
C LEU A 58 -16.48 -19.60 25.04
N TYR A 59 -15.64 -18.76 25.65
CA TYR A 59 -15.51 -18.64 27.09
C TYR A 59 -16.23 -17.40 27.62
N ARG A 60 -16.91 -17.55 28.76
CA ARG A 60 -17.59 -16.45 29.46
C ARG A 60 -16.67 -15.54 30.27
N TYR A 61 -15.41 -15.94 30.44
CA TYR A 61 -14.41 -15.20 31.21
C TYR A 61 -13.34 -14.63 30.27
N THR A 62 -12.73 -13.52 30.68
CA THR A 62 -11.62 -12.91 29.94
C THR A 62 -10.40 -13.79 30.00
N VAL A 63 -9.87 -14.17 28.83
CA VAL A 63 -8.65 -14.98 28.76
C VAL A 63 -7.44 -14.05 28.82
N ARG A 64 -6.60 -14.23 29.85
CA ARG A 64 -5.39 -13.42 30.04
C ARG A 64 -4.29 -13.85 29.08
N ILE A 65 -3.62 -12.88 28.47
CA ILE A 65 -2.52 -13.14 27.53
C ILE A 65 -1.22 -13.22 28.34
N ARG A 66 -0.48 -14.32 28.21
CA ARG A 66 0.87 -14.45 28.76
C ARG A 66 1.77 -13.30 28.26
N GLY A 67 2.09 -12.36 29.14
CA GLY A 67 3.11 -11.32 28.95
C GLY A 67 2.62 -9.93 28.52
N GLU A 68 1.31 -9.73 28.32
CA GLU A 68 0.74 -8.49 27.72
C GLU A 68 -0.46 -7.94 28.51
N ASP A 69 -0.49 -8.05 29.84
CA ASP A 69 -1.49 -7.33 30.65
C ASP A 69 -0.98 -5.92 31.03
N CYS A 70 -0.55 -5.09 30.07
CA CYS A 70 -0.16 -3.67 30.31
C CYS A 70 -0.04 -2.86 28.99
N ASN A 71 -1.10 -2.15 28.57
CA ASN A 71 -1.06 -0.77 28.00
C ASN A 71 -2.34 -0.41 27.22
N GLU A 72 -3.18 0.46 27.80
CA GLU A 72 -4.12 1.28 27.01
C GLU A 72 -3.30 2.38 26.31
N THR A 73 -3.13 2.27 24.99
CA THR A 73 -2.61 3.37 24.18
C THR A 73 -3.78 4.14 23.61
N THR A 74 -4.03 5.34 24.13
CA THR A 74 -4.85 6.36 23.49
C THR A 74 -4.22 6.67 22.14
N GLU A 75 -4.89 6.30 21.05
CA GLU A 75 -4.38 6.59 19.71
C GLU A 75 -4.45 8.10 19.44
N GLU A 76 -3.29 8.73 19.39
CA GLU A 76 -3.14 10.06 18.80
C GLU A 76 -3.29 9.91 17.29
N VAL A 77 -4.42 10.37 16.76
CA VAL A 77 -4.72 10.36 15.32
C VAL A 77 -3.70 11.24 14.59
N ASN A 78 -2.71 10.61 13.94
CA ASN A 78 -1.69 11.30 13.16
C ASN A 78 -2.10 11.29 11.67
N ASN A 79 -2.90 12.28 11.27
CA ASN A 79 -3.38 12.40 9.90
C ASN A 79 -2.29 12.89 8.95
N THR A 80 -2.18 12.24 7.78
CA THR A 80 -1.28 12.67 6.69
C THR A 80 -1.68 14.01 6.07
N TYR A 81 -2.94 14.41 6.21
CA TYR A 81 -3.49 15.66 5.68
C TYR A 81 -3.93 16.57 6.82
N ARG A 82 -3.68 17.87 6.69
CA ARG A 82 -4.03 18.87 7.71
C ARG A 82 -5.22 19.74 7.31
N VAL A 83 -5.99 20.21 8.29
CA VAL A 83 -7.04 21.21 8.06
C VAL A 83 -6.46 22.45 7.34
N GLY A 84 -7.13 22.87 6.26
CA GLY A 84 -6.72 23.98 5.40
C GLY A 84 -5.85 23.58 4.21
N GLU A 85 -5.45 22.31 4.10
CA GLU A 85 -4.60 21.85 3.01
C GLU A 85 -5.37 21.72 1.68
N GLU A 86 -4.75 22.19 0.60
CA GLU A 86 -5.29 22.03 -0.75
C GLU A 86 -4.95 20.65 -1.32
N VAL A 87 -5.98 19.90 -1.71
CA VAL A 87 -5.85 18.55 -2.21
C VAL A 87 -6.56 18.38 -3.56
N TRP A 88 -6.12 17.37 -4.30
CA TRP A 88 -6.80 16.84 -5.48
C TRP A 88 -7.65 15.64 -5.06
N VAL A 89 -8.95 15.67 -5.35
CA VAL A 89 -9.95 14.68 -4.94
C VAL A 89 -10.37 13.85 -6.15
N ARG A 90 -10.24 12.53 -6.05
CA ARG A 90 -10.78 11.60 -7.03
C ARG A 90 -12.31 11.67 -7.02
N PRO A 91 -12.98 11.89 -8.19
CA PRO A 91 -14.43 11.82 -8.26
C PRO A 91 -14.95 10.40 -7.97
N HIS A 92 -16.07 10.31 -7.26
CA HIS A 92 -16.74 9.05 -6.97
C HIS A 92 -17.29 8.43 -8.27
N ASP A 93 -17.13 7.11 -8.43
CA ASP A 93 -17.63 6.34 -9.58
C ASP A 93 -17.09 6.79 -10.95
N ALA A 94 -15.83 7.23 -10.96
CA ALA A 94 -15.15 7.65 -12.17
C ALA A 94 -14.32 6.50 -12.77
N ARG A 95 -14.41 6.32 -14.09
CA ARG A 95 -13.43 5.55 -14.86
C ARG A 95 -12.05 6.22 -14.73
N CYS A 96 -10.99 5.46 -14.97
CA CYS A 96 -9.59 5.89 -14.73
C CYS A 96 -9.11 7.03 -15.65
N ASP A 97 -9.98 7.60 -16.49
CA ASP A 97 -9.75 8.69 -17.42
C ASP A 97 -10.24 10.06 -16.90
N ARG A 98 -11.08 10.11 -15.84
CA ARG A 98 -11.56 11.38 -15.30
C ARG A 98 -10.50 12.10 -14.47
N ARG A 99 -10.46 13.42 -14.62
CA ARG A 99 -9.58 14.31 -13.87
C ARG A 99 -10.01 14.42 -12.41
N TYR A 100 -9.05 14.66 -11.52
CA TYR A 100 -9.30 14.90 -10.10
C TYR A 100 -9.87 16.31 -9.91
N GLY A 101 -10.82 16.45 -9.01
CA GLY A 101 -11.38 17.73 -8.61
C GLY A 101 -10.50 18.43 -7.57
N ARG A 102 -10.69 19.74 -7.40
CA ARG A 102 -10.03 20.52 -6.35
C ARG A 102 -10.83 20.41 -5.05
N GLY A 103 -10.15 20.31 -3.92
CA GLY A 103 -10.78 20.35 -2.59
C GLY A 103 -9.84 20.95 -1.54
N VAL A 104 -10.43 21.41 -0.44
CA VAL A 104 -9.71 21.85 0.76
C VAL A 104 -10.16 20.99 1.92
N VAL A 105 -9.21 20.55 2.74
CA VAL A 105 -9.50 19.81 3.96
C VAL A 105 -10.18 20.74 4.97
N THR A 106 -11.44 20.47 5.30
CA THR A 106 -12.23 21.25 6.25
C THR A 106 -12.15 20.72 7.67
N ARG A 107 -12.01 19.40 7.83
CA ARG A 107 -11.94 18.76 9.15
C ARG A 107 -11.24 17.40 9.08
N GLU A 108 -10.48 17.11 10.12
CA GLU A 108 -9.87 15.81 10.35
C GLU A 108 -10.86 14.90 11.09
N LEU A 109 -11.14 13.71 10.54
CA LEU A 109 -12.08 12.76 11.15
C LEU A 109 -11.34 11.54 11.73
N SER A 110 -10.39 10.97 10.98
CA SER A 110 -9.58 9.81 11.35
C SER A 110 -8.40 9.67 10.37
N ASP A 111 -7.42 8.86 10.72
CA ASP A 111 -6.25 8.40 9.95
C ASP A 111 -6.58 8.05 8.49
N GLN A 112 -7.78 7.51 8.28
CA GLN A 112 -8.24 7.02 6.98
C GLN A 112 -9.26 7.93 6.30
N ALA A 113 -9.81 8.93 7.00
CA ALA A 113 -10.92 9.74 6.51
C ALA A 113 -10.79 11.22 6.90
N VAL A 114 -10.97 12.07 5.90
CA VAL A 114 -10.82 13.51 6.02
C VAL A 114 -12.02 14.19 5.34
N GLU A 115 -12.54 15.24 5.96
CA GLU A 115 -13.65 16.01 5.41
C GLU A 115 -13.14 17.06 4.42
N ILE A 116 -13.75 17.12 3.25
CA ILE A 116 -13.37 18.04 2.17
C ILE A 116 -14.59 18.81 1.70
N ASN A 117 -14.54 20.13 1.79
CA ASN A 117 -15.66 21.02 1.45
C ASN A 117 -16.99 20.56 2.09
N GLY A 118 -16.95 20.05 3.33
CA GLY A 118 -18.12 19.54 4.03
C GLY A 118 -18.47 18.06 3.75
N VAL A 119 -17.71 17.36 2.91
CA VAL A 119 -17.99 15.97 2.52
C VAL A 119 -16.87 15.03 2.98
N PRO A 120 -17.16 14.00 3.81
CA PRO A 120 -16.17 12.99 4.19
C PRO A 120 -15.62 12.22 2.99
N ARG A 121 -14.30 12.09 2.91
CA ARG A 121 -13.57 11.38 1.85
C ARG A 121 -12.48 10.50 2.47
N HIS A 122 -12.22 9.36 1.84
CA HIS A 122 -11.13 8.48 2.25
C HIS A 122 -9.78 9.05 1.77
N VAL A 123 -8.71 8.98 2.58
CA VAL A 123 -7.38 9.54 2.26
C VAL A 123 -6.79 9.02 0.93
N ARG A 124 -7.14 7.79 0.54
CA ARG A 124 -6.76 7.17 -0.75
C ARG A 124 -7.27 7.90 -1.98
N ASP A 125 -8.38 8.63 -1.85
CA ASP A 125 -8.95 9.42 -2.95
C ASP A 125 -8.30 10.80 -3.06
N LEU A 126 -7.33 11.11 -2.19
CA LEU A 126 -6.70 12.42 -2.09
C LEU A 126 -5.26 12.38 -2.59
N ARG A 127 -4.80 13.49 -3.17
CA ARG A 127 -3.39 13.74 -3.48
C ARG A 127 -3.05 15.15 -3.03
N HIS A 128 -1.86 15.35 -2.48
CA HIS A 128 -1.36 16.69 -2.19
C HIS A 128 -1.33 17.51 -3.47
N ARG A 129 -1.77 18.76 -3.40
CA ARG A 129 -1.48 19.71 -4.47
C ARG A 129 -0.04 20.17 -4.26
N SER A 130 0.82 19.90 -5.24
CA SER A 130 2.21 20.36 -5.21
C SER A 130 2.24 21.86 -4.95
N LEU A 131 2.84 22.29 -3.83
CA LEU A 131 3.10 23.69 -3.52
C LEU A 131 4.30 24.24 -4.32
N SER A 132 4.57 23.72 -5.52
CA SER A 132 5.80 24.07 -6.25
C SER A 132 5.68 25.32 -7.12
N LEU A 133 4.71 26.22 -6.87
CA LEU A 133 4.63 27.54 -7.52
C LEU A 133 3.67 28.50 -6.81
N ALA A 134 3.54 28.41 -5.48
CA ALA A 134 2.93 29.49 -4.69
C ALA A 134 3.96 30.61 -4.47
N SER A 135 4.42 31.22 -5.56
CA SER A 135 5.25 32.43 -5.57
C SER A 135 5.13 33.08 -6.95
N HIS A 136 3.92 33.52 -7.32
CA HIS A 136 3.74 34.68 -8.19
C HIS A 136 2.28 35.11 -8.11
N GLU A 137 2.02 36.06 -7.22
CA GLU A 137 0.81 36.88 -7.30
C GLU A 137 0.92 37.77 -8.55
N GLY A 138 -0.18 37.88 -9.30
CA GLY A 138 -0.46 38.99 -10.21
C GLY A 138 0.18 38.97 -11.60
N SER A 139 -0.61 38.60 -12.62
CA SER A 139 -0.98 39.49 -13.73
C SER A 139 -1.84 38.76 -14.75
N ASP A 140 -2.90 39.43 -15.17
CA ASP A 140 -3.62 39.22 -16.43
C ASP A 140 -2.63 39.38 -17.60
N VAL A 141 -2.74 38.52 -18.64
CA VAL A 141 -2.33 38.72 -20.06
C VAL A 141 -2.06 37.35 -20.74
N THR A 142 -2.99 37.04 -21.66
CA THR A 142 -2.93 36.26 -22.93
C THR A 142 -2.11 34.97 -23.07
N ASP A 143 -2.77 33.96 -23.66
CA ASP A 143 -2.20 32.82 -24.37
C ASP A 143 -0.90 33.18 -25.10
N GLU A 144 0.10 32.28 -25.00
CA GLU A 144 1.10 31.84 -25.99
C GLU A 144 2.35 31.32 -25.24
N GLU A 145 2.89 30.19 -25.71
CA GLU A 145 4.04 29.41 -25.18
C GLU A 145 3.85 28.60 -23.89
N CYS A 146 3.28 27.40 -24.07
CA CYS A 146 3.58 26.28 -23.17
C CYS A 146 5.08 25.97 -23.27
N ASP A 147 5.85 26.23 -22.21
CA ASP A 147 7.19 25.67 -22.06
C ASP A 147 7.12 24.15 -22.16
N GLU A 148 7.47 23.65 -23.34
CA GLU A 148 7.50 22.23 -23.69
C GLU A 148 8.60 21.59 -22.84
N LEU A 149 8.24 20.96 -21.72
CA LEU A 149 9.19 20.31 -20.83
C LEU A 149 9.73 19.03 -21.50
N TYR A 150 10.74 19.18 -22.37
CA TYR A 150 11.39 18.07 -23.04
C TYR A 150 12.31 17.32 -22.06
N ILE A 151 11.95 16.07 -21.76
CA ILE A 151 12.86 15.12 -21.11
C ILE A 151 13.88 14.70 -22.17
N ARG A 152 15.09 15.25 -22.11
CA ARG A 152 16.22 14.76 -22.91
C ARG A 152 16.63 13.37 -22.42
N LEU A 153 16.12 12.34 -23.09
CA LEU A 153 16.72 11.01 -23.03
C LEU A 153 18.03 11.06 -23.83
N PRO A 154 19.16 10.59 -23.28
CA PRO A 154 20.42 10.62 -24.01
C PRO A 154 20.34 9.70 -25.23
N THR A 155 20.22 10.30 -26.41
CA THR A 155 20.42 9.62 -27.69
C THR A 155 21.90 9.33 -27.83
N GLN A 156 22.30 8.05 -27.85
CA GLN A 156 23.61 7.66 -28.34
C GLN A 156 23.66 8.01 -29.83
N ASN A 157 24.31 9.13 -30.18
CA ASN A 157 24.69 9.38 -31.55
C ASN A 157 25.99 8.61 -31.83
N PRO A 158 26.05 7.82 -32.92
CA PRO A 158 27.30 7.25 -33.38
C PRO A 158 28.12 8.36 -34.05
N ALA A 159 29.25 8.72 -33.47
CA ALA A 159 30.30 9.41 -34.22
C ALA A 159 31.03 8.34 -35.03
N GLY A 160 30.96 8.45 -36.35
CA GLY A 160 31.76 7.64 -37.26
C GLY A 160 33.21 8.12 -37.30
N ASP A 161 34.10 7.19 -37.58
CA ASP A 161 35.22 7.37 -38.51
C ASP A 161 35.66 5.97 -39.02
N GLU A 162 35.54 5.83 -40.35
CA GLU A 162 36.31 5.02 -41.31
C GLU A 162 36.35 3.46 -41.28
N ALA A 163 36.34 2.90 -42.50
CA ALA A 163 36.17 1.50 -42.95
C ALA A 163 37.29 0.51 -42.48
N ASP A 164 37.23 -0.83 -42.55
CA ASP A 164 36.54 -1.83 -43.40
C ASP A 164 36.62 -3.23 -42.66
N PRO A 165 36.24 -4.41 -43.21
CA PRO A 165 35.37 -5.38 -42.52
C PRO A 165 36.05 -6.72 -42.18
N ASP A 166 35.74 -7.35 -41.04
CA ASP A 166 35.75 -8.83 -41.02
C ASP A 166 34.91 -9.45 -39.89
N SER A 167 34.12 -10.43 -40.34
CA SER A 167 33.35 -11.51 -39.72
C SER A 167 33.24 -11.68 -38.19
N GLY A 168 31.99 -11.88 -37.75
CA GLY A 168 31.68 -12.57 -36.49
C GLY A 168 30.22 -12.40 -36.05
N ASP A 169 29.31 -13.22 -36.57
CA ASP A 169 27.93 -13.33 -36.10
C ASP A 169 27.87 -13.61 -34.58
N VAL A 170 27.36 -12.66 -33.80
CA VAL A 170 26.97 -12.89 -32.40
C VAL A 170 25.47 -12.69 -32.29
N PRO A 171 24.69 -13.69 -31.84
CA PRO A 171 23.24 -13.57 -31.80
C PRO A 171 22.81 -12.59 -30.68
N PRO A 172 21.64 -11.96 -30.81
CA PRO A 172 21.15 -11.02 -29.80
C PRO A 172 20.93 -11.73 -28.46
N ARG A 173 21.48 -11.20 -27.37
CA ARG A 173 21.21 -11.70 -26.02
C ARG A 173 19.72 -11.53 -25.71
N GLU A 174 19.01 -12.65 -25.64
CA GLU A 174 17.62 -12.73 -25.18
C GLU A 174 17.50 -12.07 -23.80
N GLN A 175 16.74 -10.98 -23.73
CA GLN A 175 16.44 -10.34 -22.46
C GLN A 175 15.53 -11.26 -21.65
N LEU A 176 16.10 -11.89 -20.62
CA LEU A 176 15.37 -12.73 -19.67
C LEU A 176 14.18 -11.97 -19.07
N ARG A 177 13.01 -12.64 -19.06
CA ARG A 177 11.79 -12.14 -18.42
C ARG A 177 12.07 -11.75 -16.97
N ARG A 178 11.40 -10.70 -16.47
CA ARG A 178 11.57 -10.14 -15.10
C ARG A 178 11.57 -11.19 -13.97
N SER A 179 10.92 -12.34 -14.18
CA SER A 179 10.79 -13.43 -13.22
C SER A 179 12.02 -14.31 -13.07
N THR A 180 12.93 -14.35 -14.06
CA THR A 180 14.13 -15.21 -14.06
C THR A 180 15.41 -14.46 -13.71
N ARG A 181 15.32 -13.15 -13.45
CA ARG A 181 16.47 -12.35 -13.02
C ARG A 181 16.72 -12.57 -11.53
N GLU A 182 17.88 -13.15 -11.20
CA GLU A 182 18.32 -13.32 -9.81
C GLU A 182 18.31 -11.98 -9.09
N ARG A 183 17.58 -11.92 -7.97
CA ARG A 183 17.48 -10.70 -7.15
C ARG A 183 18.60 -10.72 -6.12
N LYS A 184 19.55 -9.79 -6.28
CA LYS A 184 20.57 -9.55 -5.26
C LYS A 184 19.89 -9.02 -3.98
N PRO A 185 20.20 -9.55 -2.79
CA PRO A 185 19.67 -9.03 -1.53
C PRO A 185 20.12 -7.58 -1.34
N ARG A 186 19.24 -6.74 -0.80
CA ARG A 186 19.58 -5.38 -0.41
C ARG A 186 20.33 -5.43 0.90
N VAL A 187 21.57 -4.93 0.90
CA VAL A 187 22.36 -4.74 2.12
C VAL A 187 21.69 -3.63 2.93
N CYS A 188 21.26 -3.95 4.15
CA CYS A 188 20.76 -2.99 5.12
C CYS A 188 21.98 -2.28 5.74
N THR A 189 22.09 -0.96 5.58
CA THR A 189 23.21 -0.15 6.09
C THR A 189 22.85 0.68 7.32
N TYR A 190 21.85 0.28 8.10
CA TYR A 190 21.59 0.91 9.40
C TYR A 190 21.45 -0.16 10.48
N CYS A 191 22.60 -0.47 11.08
CA CYS A 191 22.70 -0.90 12.46
C CYS A 191 23.77 -0.01 13.09
N ASP A 192 23.32 1.02 13.81
CA ASP A 192 23.89 1.51 15.08
C ASP A 192 22.80 2.34 15.77
#